data_AF-X1I2H8-F1
#
_entry.id   AF-X1I2H8-F1
#
_cell.length_a   1.000
_cell.length_b   1.000
_cell.length_c   1.000
_cell.angle_alpha   90.00
_cell.angle_beta   90.00
_cell.angle_gamma   90.00
#
_symmetry.space_group_name_H-M   'P 1'
#
loop_
_entity.id
_entity.type
_entity.pdbx_description
1 polymer ?
#
loop_
_entity_poly.entity_id
_entity_poly.type
_entity_poly.pdbx_seq_one_letter_code
_entity_poly.pdbx_strand_id
1 'polypeptide(L)'
;YYQDGKDLYALGQITEIMMQNIWTQDPTMRGIIRQRGRVDPITEKQDIHMAKMIISSVFSVHDNSVQPSLFGTVPSTGTRIKLFDDKIMNALLADYQDELFYLGKTYGTDFNLPMWLKHFGPEKHGVGEAYHIGIFGKTGSGKSVLAKMMITGYLRHKGMSIYILDPQGEFSTEFS
;
A
#
# COMPACT_ATOMS: atom_id res chain seq x y z
N TYR A 1 -10.34 -5.61 15.15
CA TYR A 1 -11.23 -4.65 15.83
C TYR A 1 -12.61 -5.24 15.73
N TYR A 2 -13.31 -5.39 16.85
CA TYR A 2 -14.59 -6.10 16.85
C TYR A 2 -15.74 -5.12 16.66
N GLN A 3 -16.56 -5.32 15.63
CA GLN A 3 -17.74 -4.50 15.33
C GLN A 3 -18.82 -5.38 14.71
N ASP A 4 -20.09 -5.13 15.04
CA ASP A 4 -21.25 -5.82 14.46
C ASP A 4 -21.14 -7.36 14.50
N GLY A 5 -20.51 -7.90 15.56
CA GLY A 5 -20.33 -9.33 15.74
C GLY A 5 -19.15 -9.94 14.95
N LYS A 6 -18.32 -9.13 14.30
CA LYS A 6 -17.25 -9.59 13.39
C LYS A 6 -15.91 -8.94 13.70
N ASP A 7 -14.84 -9.68 13.44
CA ASP A 7 -13.48 -9.13 13.46
C ASP A 7 -13.17 -8.40 12.16
N LEU A 8 -12.91 -7.11 12.30
CA LEU A 8 -12.49 -6.20 11.24
C LEU A 8 -10.99 -5.94 11.30
N TYR A 9 -10.37 -5.93 10.12
CA TYR A 9 -8.98 -5.62 9.88
C TYR A 9 -8.91 -4.49 8.86
N ALA A 10 -8.07 -3.49 9.13
CA ALA A 10 -7.85 -2.39 8.19
C ALA A 10 -6.42 -2.39 7.69
N LEU A 11 -6.27 -2.05 6.42
CA LEU A 11 -5.01 -1.66 5.83
C LEU A 11 -4.98 -0.15 5.70
N GLY A 12 -3.83 0.42 5.97
CA GLY A 12 -3.64 1.86 5.91
C GLY A 12 -2.16 2.20 5.84
N GLN A 13 -1.91 3.45 5.47
CA GLN A 13 -0.56 4.00 5.42
C GLN A 13 -0.42 5.08 6.48
N ILE A 14 0.68 5.02 7.24
CA ILE A 14 1.09 6.12 8.10
C ILE A 14 1.58 7.25 7.20
N THR A 15 0.88 8.38 7.21
CA THR A 15 1.18 9.53 6.35
C THR A 15 2.07 10.54 7.05
N GLU A 16 2.02 10.60 8.38
CA GLU A 16 2.76 11.59 9.15
C GLU A 16 3.15 10.99 10.50
N ILE A 17 4.38 11.25 10.94
CA ILE A 17 4.84 10.99 12.29
C ILE A 17 5.28 12.33 12.87
N MET A 18 4.58 12.81 13.88
CA MET A 18 4.89 14.04 14.59
C MET A 18 5.42 13.71 15.97
N MET A 19 6.47 14.40 16.39
CA MET A 19 6.88 14.45 17.78
C MET A 19 6.30 15.72 18.39
N GLN A 20 5.48 15.56 19.42
CA GLN A 20 4.89 16.70 20.12
C GLN A 20 5.16 16.60 21.62
N ASN A 21 5.69 17.68 22.18
CA ASN A 21 5.75 17.86 23.62
C ASN A 21 4.54 18.70 24.04
N ILE A 22 3.59 18.07 24.73
CA ILE A 22 2.31 18.69 25.12
C ILE A 22 2.53 19.95 25.97
N TRP A 23 3.56 19.95 26.81
CA TRP A 23 3.84 21.05 27.74
C TRP A 23 4.33 22.31 27.03
N THR A 24 5.05 22.18 25.92
CA THR A 24 5.49 23.33 25.10
C THR A 24 4.33 23.97 24.34
N GLN A 25 3.17 23.30 24.24
CA GLN A 25 1.96 23.84 23.60
C GLN A 25 1.02 24.53 24.58
N ASP A 26 1.09 24.25 25.87
CA ASP A 26 0.26 24.91 26.88
C ASP A 26 0.64 26.42 27.01
N PRO A 27 -0.31 27.36 26.88
CA PRO A 27 -0.03 28.81 26.92
C PRO A 27 0.60 29.27 28.24
N THR A 28 0.20 28.66 29.35
CA THR A 28 0.69 28.93 30.71
C THR A 28 2.13 28.47 30.85
N MET A 29 2.47 27.29 30.32
CA MET A 29 3.84 26.77 30.32
C MET A 29 4.76 27.49 29.33
N ARG A 30 4.25 27.93 28.17
CA ARG A 30 5.00 28.77 27.23
C ARG A 30 5.50 30.06 27.88
N GLY A 31 4.70 30.68 28.73
CA GLY A 31 5.09 31.87 29.50
C GLY A 31 6.27 31.59 30.45
N ILE A 32 6.24 30.45 31.14
CA ILE A 32 7.28 30.03 32.08
C ILE A 32 8.58 29.69 31.36
N ILE A 33 8.51 28.93 30.25
CA ILE A 33 9.67 28.58 29.41
C ILE A 33 10.31 29.86 28.86
N ARG A 34 9.52 30.82 28.38
CA ARG A 34 10.00 32.10 27.86
C ARG A 34 10.69 32.96 28.94
N GLN A 35 10.24 32.91 30.20
CA GLN A 35 10.85 33.67 31.30
C GLN A 35 12.10 33.01 31.90
N ARG A 36 12.13 31.68 32.00
CA ARG A 36 13.20 30.95 32.72
C ARG A 36 14.18 30.22 31.81
N GLY A 37 13.95 30.24 30.50
CA GLY A 37 14.81 29.61 29.48
C GLY A 37 14.72 28.08 29.41
N ARG A 38 14.36 27.42 30.52
CA ARG A 38 14.17 25.97 30.63
C ARG A 38 13.30 25.63 31.84
N VAL A 39 12.57 24.53 31.75
CA VAL A 39 11.77 23.97 32.85
C VAL A 39 12.20 22.51 33.04
N ASP A 40 13.06 22.27 34.02
CA ASP A 40 13.45 20.93 34.46
C ASP A 40 12.43 20.40 35.48
N PRO A 41 12.00 19.11 35.40
CA PRO A 41 12.53 18.00 34.59
C PRO A 41 11.57 17.56 33.45
N ILE A 42 10.91 18.49 32.76
CA ILE A 42 9.77 18.19 31.86
C ILE A 42 10.16 18.28 30.38
N THR A 43 11.15 19.13 30.08
CA THR A 43 11.71 19.26 28.73
C THR A 43 12.59 18.03 28.48
N GLU A 44 12.39 17.34 27.34
CA GLU A 44 13.04 16.06 26.93
C GLU A 44 12.51 14.75 27.56
N LYS A 45 11.55 14.77 28.51
CA LYS A 45 11.05 13.53 29.16
C LYS A 45 9.65 13.06 28.77
N GLN A 46 8.85 13.89 28.09
CA GLN A 46 7.46 13.56 27.72
C GLN A 46 7.13 13.96 26.28
N ASP A 47 7.95 13.50 25.34
CA ASP A 47 7.68 13.64 23.92
C ASP A 47 6.71 12.53 23.48
N ILE A 48 5.54 12.93 22.99
CA ILE A 48 4.54 12.00 22.45
C ILE A 48 4.76 11.90 20.96
N HIS A 49 4.99 10.67 20.51
CA HIS A 49 5.01 10.35 19.08
C HIS A 49 3.58 10.10 18.63
N MET A 50 3.09 10.96 17.74
CA MET A 50 1.77 10.84 17.14
C MET A 50 1.93 10.45 15.67
N ALA A 51 1.39 9.29 15.30
CA ALA A 51 1.30 8.87 13.91
C ALA A 51 -0.12 9.12 13.39
N LYS A 52 -0.24 9.76 12.23
CA LYS A 52 -1.50 9.84 11.49
C LYS A 52 -1.51 8.75 10.43
N MET A 53 -2.63 8.04 10.35
CA MET A 53 -2.83 6.95 9.40
C MET A 53 -4.07 7.22 8.56
N ILE A 54 -3.94 7.04 7.24
CA ILE A 54 -5.08 6.97 6.32
C ILE A 54 -5.39 5.50 6.08
N ILE A 55 -6.64 5.11 6.31
CA ILE A 55 -7.14 3.76 6.05
C ILE A 55 -7.51 3.67 4.57
N SER A 56 -6.96 2.70 3.85
CA SER A 56 -7.22 2.47 2.43
C SER A 56 -8.32 1.44 2.22
N SER A 57 -8.38 0.40 3.05
CA SER A 57 -9.34 -0.69 2.93
C SER A 57 -9.61 -1.33 4.28
N VAL A 58 -10.82 -1.86 4.45
CA VAL A 58 -11.24 -2.59 5.64
C VAL A 58 -11.84 -3.93 5.19
N PHE A 59 -11.54 -4.97 5.94
CA PHE A 59 -11.95 -6.33 5.67
C PHE A 59 -12.59 -6.94 6.92
N SER A 60 -13.65 -7.71 6.75
CA SER A 60 -14.18 -8.59 7.78
C SER A 60 -13.77 -10.03 7.48
N VAL A 61 -13.34 -10.76 8.50
CA VAL A 61 -13.10 -12.20 8.38
C VAL A 61 -14.33 -12.94 8.89
N HIS A 62 -14.96 -13.75 8.03
CA HIS A 62 -16.10 -14.59 8.38
C HIS A 62 -15.99 -15.95 7.68
N ASP A 63 -16.16 -17.04 8.41
CA ASP A 63 -16.09 -18.42 7.92
C ASP A 63 -14.87 -18.69 7.01
N ASN A 64 -13.70 -18.21 7.46
CA ASN A 64 -12.42 -18.32 6.75
C ASN A 64 -12.34 -17.58 5.41
N SER A 65 -13.34 -16.75 5.08
CA SER A 65 -13.35 -15.86 3.92
C SER A 65 -13.07 -14.42 4.34
N VAL A 66 -12.29 -13.72 3.54
CA VAL A 66 -12.02 -12.29 3.71
C VAL A 66 -12.98 -11.52 2.81
N GLN A 67 -13.81 -10.66 3.40
CA GLN A 67 -14.79 -9.86 2.67
C GLN A 67 -14.54 -8.36 2.87
N PRO A 68 -14.72 -7.52 1.84
CA PRO A 68 -14.67 -6.07 2.00
C PRO A 68 -15.69 -5.60 3.03
N SER A 69 -15.28 -4.65 3.88
CA SER A 69 -16.12 -4.07 4.92
C SER A 69 -15.74 -2.60 5.14
N LEU A 70 -16.32 -1.97 6.16
CA LEU A 70 -16.12 -0.57 6.53
C LEU A 70 -16.07 -0.45 8.05
N PHE A 71 -15.28 0.48 8.57
CA PHE A 71 -15.41 0.88 9.97
C PHE A 71 -16.64 1.78 10.13
N GLY A 72 -17.56 1.36 11.00
CA GLY A 72 -18.72 2.16 11.37
C GLY A 72 -18.37 3.27 12.36
N THR A 73 -17.32 3.08 13.14
CA THR A 73 -16.77 4.09 14.06
C THR A 73 -15.25 4.05 14.07
N VAL A 74 -14.62 5.09 14.59
CA VAL A 74 -13.16 5.11 14.78
C VAL A 74 -12.76 3.97 15.73
N PRO A 75 -11.75 3.15 15.39
CA PRO A 75 -11.28 2.09 16.27
C PRO A 75 -10.91 2.62 17.66
N SER A 76 -11.21 1.84 18.70
CA SER A 76 -10.97 2.24 20.09
C SER A 76 -9.47 2.38 20.39
N THR A 77 -9.15 3.21 21.38
CA THR A 77 -7.78 3.32 21.93
C THR A 77 -7.25 1.94 22.31
N GLY A 78 -5.99 1.66 21.98
CA GLY A 78 -5.37 0.35 22.21
C GLY A 78 -5.63 -0.69 21.12
N THR A 79 -6.34 -0.34 20.03
CA THR A 79 -6.44 -1.20 18.85
C THR A 79 -5.04 -1.53 18.33
N ARG A 80 -4.75 -2.82 18.16
CA ARG A 80 -3.43 -3.29 17.73
C ARG A 80 -3.16 -2.88 16.29
N ILE A 81 -2.00 -2.26 16.08
CA ILE A 81 -1.45 -1.96 14.76
C ILE A 81 -0.27 -2.90 14.53
N LYS A 82 -0.18 -3.47 13.34
CA LYS A 82 0.93 -4.31 12.90
C LYS A 82 1.46 -3.82 11.57
N LEU A 83 2.74 -4.03 11.33
CA LEU A 83 3.32 -3.84 10.00
C LEU A 83 2.70 -4.86 9.04
N PHE A 84 2.45 -4.39 7.84
CA PHE A 84 1.92 -5.23 6.76
C PHE A 84 3.06 -6.07 6.17
N ASP A 85 2.88 -7.39 6.11
CA ASP A 85 3.90 -8.35 5.70
C ASP A 85 3.38 -9.33 4.63
N ASP A 86 4.28 -10.17 4.11
CA ASP A 86 3.95 -11.22 3.14
C ASP A 86 2.85 -12.17 3.62
N LYS A 87 2.79 -12.46 4.92
CA LYS A 87 1.81 -13.40 5.48
C LYS A 87 0.40 -12.83 5.39
N ILE A 88 0.24 -11.55 5.74
CA ILE A 88 -1.04 -10.86 5.62
C ILE A 88 -1.41 -10.72 4.14
N MET A 89 -0.47 -10.33 3.27
CA MET A 89 -0.72 -10.23 1.83
C MET A 89 -1.22 -11.56 1.24
N ASN A 90 -0.52 -12.66 1.52
CA ASN A 90 -0.88 -13.99 1.03
C ASN A 90 -2.23 -14.47 1.58
N ALA A 91 -2.56 -14.14 2.82
CA ALA A 91 -3.87 -14.46 3.39
C ALA A 91 -5.01 -13.66 2.74
N LEU A 92 -4.79 -12.38 2.43
CA LEU A 92 -5.79 -11.54 1.79
C LEU A 92 -6.06 -11.93 0.33
N LEU A 93 -5.02 -12.41 -0.38
CA LEU A 93 -5.10 -12.76 -1.78
C LEU A 93 -5.09 -14.28 -2.05
N ALA A 94 -5.38 -15.08 -1.02
CA ALA A 94 -5.33 -16.54 -1.09
C ALA A 94 -6.17 -17.11 -2.25
N ASP A 95 -7.36 -16.55 -2.48
CA ASP A 95 -8.30 -16.98 -3.52
C ASP A 95 -7.86 -16.58 -4.94
N TYR A 96 -6.88 -15.68 -5.07
CA TYR A 96 -6.45 -15.09 -6.34
C TYR A 96 -5.05 -15.53 -6.75
N GLN A 97 -4.39 -16.41 -6.01
CA GLN A 97 -2.97 -16.77 -6.21
C GLN A 97 -2.65 -17.19 -7.66
N ASP A 98 -3.55 -17.96 -8.29
CA ASP A 98 -3.39 -18.40 -9.68
C ASP A 98 -3.49 -17.26 -10.70
N GLU A 99 -4.08 -16.12 -10.32
CA GLU A 99 -4.28 -14.96 -11.18
C GLU A 99 -3.24 -13.86 -10.96
N LEU A 100 -2.48 -13.92 -9.88
CA LEU A 100 -1.51 -12.87 -9.55
C LEU A 100 -0.26 -12.96 -10.43
N PHE A 101 0.30 -11.80 -10.74
CA PHE A 101 1.63 -11.66 -11.32
C PHE A 101 2.43 -10.67 -10.48
N TYR A 102 3.68 -10.97 -10.16
CA TYR A 102 4.44 -10.16 -9.22
C TYR A 102 5.43 -9.23 -9.93
N LEU A 103 5.27 -7.91 -9.76
CA LEU A 103 6.15 -6.90 -10.34
C LEU A 103 7.18 -6.42 -9.31
N GLY A 104 8.22 -7.22 -9.09
CA GLY A 104 9.28 -6.87 -8.14
C GLY A 104 8.76 -6.78 -6.70
N LYS A 105 9.26 -5.79 -5.94
CA LYS A 105 8.96 -5.60 -4.52
C LYS A 105 8.09 -4.36 -4.30
N THR A 106 7.23 -4.43 -3.29
CA THR A 106 6.43 -3.26 -2.87
C THR A 106 7.34 -2.24 -2.19
N TYR A 107 7.17 -0.96 -2.52
CA TYR A 107 8.03 0.13 -2.05
C TYR A 107 8.17 0.14 -0.52
N GLY A 108 9.42 0.22 -0.04
CA GLY A 108 9.73 0.31 1.39
C GLY A 108 9.47 -0.99 2.18
N THR A 109 9.29 -2.11 1.49
CA THR A 109 8.98 -3.41 2.10
C THR A 109 9.71 -4.53 1.35
N ASP A 110 9.73 -5.74 1.94
CA ASP A 110 10.37 -6.92 1.33
C ASP A 110 9.36 -7.90 0.72
N PHE A 111 8.06 -7.57 0.69
CA PHE A 111 7.08 -8.44 0.04
C PHE A 111 6.94 -8.11 -1.46
N ASN A 112 6.60 -9.14 -2.23
CA ASN A 112 6.43 -9.00 -3.68
C ASN A 112 5.21 -8.13 -3.99
N LEU A 113 5.26 -7.32 -5.07
CA LEU A 113 4.14 -6.48 -5.49
C LEU A 113 3.16 -7.30 -6.34
N PRO A 114 1.99 -7.72 -5.83
CA PRO A 114 1.01 -8.45 -6.62
C PRO A 114 0.32 -7.50 -7.60
N MET A 115 0.15 -7.97 -8.83
CA MET A 115 -0.52 -7.26 -9.92
C MET A 115 -1.52 -8.18 -10.60
N TRP A 116 -2.63 -7.59 -11.02
CA TRP A 116 -3.68 -8.28 -11.74
C TRP A 116 -3.58 -7.98 -13.24
N LEU A 117 -2.68 -8.68 -13.91
CA LEU A 117 -2.48 -8.57 -15.36
C LEU A 117 -3.31 -9.66 -16.05
N LYS A 118 -4.60 -9.41 -16.24
CA LYS A 118 -5.57 -10.33 -16.88
C LYS A 118 -5.73 -10.03 -18.37
N HIS A 119 -6.04 -11.03 -19.19
CA HIS A 119 -6.40 -10.77 -20.59
C HIS A 119 -7.82 -10.17 -20.70
N PHE A 120 -8.17 -9.64 -21.88
CA PHE A 120 -9.42 -8.87 -22.07
C PHE A 120 -10.63 -9.74 -22.42
N GLY A 121 -10.45 -11.03 -22.68
CA GLY A 121 -11.53 -11.95 -23.02
C GLY A 121 -12.43 -12.31 -21.83
N PRO A 122 -13.61 -12.89 -22.07
CA PRO A 122 -14.53 -13.35 -21.01
C PRO A 122 -14.14 -14.70 -20.37
N GLU A 123 -13.13 -15.39 -20.91
CA GLU A 123 -12.66 -16.69 -20.43
C GLU A 123 -11.92 -16.61 -19.08
N LYS A 124 -11.57 -17.78 -18.51
CA LYS A 124 -10.86 -17.88 -17.23
C LYS A 124 -9.55 -17.07 -17.29
N HIS A 125 -9.28 -16.27 -16.25
CA HIS A 125 -8.20 -15.28 -16.16
C HIS A 125 -8.42 -14.01 -16.99
N GLY A 126 -9.60 -13.84 -17.55
CA GLY A 126 -10.03 -12.67 -18.29
C GLY A 126 -10.80 -11.69 -17.42
N VAL A 127 -10.78 -10.42 -17.83
CA VAL A 127 -11.64 -9.38 -17.24
C VAL A 127 -12.99 -9.30 -17.95
N GLY A 128 -13.03 -9.65 -19.25
CA GLY A 128 -14.20 -9.43 -20.11
C GLY A 128 -14.30 -8.00 -20.68
N GLU A 129 -13.36 -7.12 -20.34
CA GLU A 129 -13.24 -5.77 -20.92
C GLU A 129 -11.77 -5.37 -21.12
N ALA A 130 -11.55 -4.33 -21.93
CA ALA A 130 -10.23 -3.79 -22.20
C ALA A 130 -9.88 -2.69 -21.20
N TYR A 131 -8.72 -2.84 -20.54
CA TYR A 131 -8.12 -1.78 -19.73
C TYR A 131 -6.88 -1.21 -20.43
N HIS A 132 -6.77 0.12 -20.40
CA HIS A 132 -5.60 0.84 -20.90
C HIS A 132 -4.71 1.28 -19.74
N ILE A 133 -3.41 1.04 -19.87
CA ILE A 133 -2.42 1.38 -18.85
C ILE A 133 -1.47 2.45 -19.43
N GLY A 134 -1.27 3.53 -18.69
CA GLY A 134 -0.29 4.56 -19.01
C GLY A 134 0.86 4.57 -18.01
N ILE A 135 2.11 4.53 -18.51
CA ILE A 135 3.32 4.66 -17.68
C ILE A 135 3.96 6.03 -17.95
N PHE A 136 4.04 6.86 -16.92
CA PHE A 136 4.57 8.23 -17.03
C PHE A 136 5.73 8.43 -16.05
N GLY A 137 6.69 9.28 -16.44
CA GLY A 137 7.88 9.54 -15.63
C GLY A 137 8.97 10.28 -16.42
N LYS A 138 9.89 10.92 -15.69
CA LYS A 138 11.04 11.63 -16.29
C LYS A 138 11.96 10.67 -17.06
N THR A 139 12.78 11.18 -17.96
CA THR A 139 13.80 10.37 -18.66
C THR A 139 14.72 9.69 -17.63
N GLY A 140 15.07 8.42 -17.86
CA GLY A 140 15.87 7.62 -16.93
C GLY A 140 15.14 7.05 -15.71
N SER A 141 13.83 7.30 -15.55
CA SER A 141 13.06 6.79 -14.39
C SER A 141 12.67 5.31 -14.46
N GLY A 142 13.15 4.55 -15.45
CA GLY A 142 12.85 3.13 -15.60
C GLY A 142 11.50 2.79 -16.25
N LYS A 143 10.85 3.72 -16.98
CA LYS A 143 9.55 3.49 -17.64
C LYS A 143 9.55 2.25 -18.54
N SER A 144 10.58 2.12 -19.38
CA SER A 144 10.69 1.05 -20.37
C SER A 144 10.93 -0.30 -19.71
N VAL A 145 11.69 -0.32 -18.61
CA VAL A 145 11.87 -1.50 -17.76
C VAL A 145 10.54 -1.93 -17.17
N LEU A 146 9.76 -1.01 -16.58
CA LEU A 146 8.44 -1.31 -16.03
C LEU A 146 7.48 -1.82 -17.12
N ALA A 147 7.49 -1.20 -18.30
CA ALA A 147 6.66 -1.62 -19.44
C ALA A 147 7.00 -3.06 -19.87
N LYS A 148 8.28 -3.41 -19.96
CA LYS A 148 8.73 -4.78 -20.25
C LYS A 148 8.25 -5.77 -19.20
N MET A 149 8.39 -5.44 -17.92
CA MET A 149 7.92 -6.31 -16.83
C MET A 149 6.40 -6.54 -16.90
N MET A 150 5.61 -5.50 -17.20
CA MET A 150 4.17 -5.63 -17.41
C MET A 150 3.83 -6.50 -18.63
N ILE A 151 4.54 -6.30 -19.75
CA ILE A 151 4.38 -7.12 -20.97
C ILE A 151 4.67 -8.59 -20.66
N THR A 152 5.73 -8.90 -19.90
CA THR A 152 6.01 -10.27 -19.45
C THR A 152 4.84 -10.87 -18.68
N GLY A 153 4.15 -10.08 -17.87
CA GLY A 153 2.93 -10.52 -17.18
C GLY A 153 1.77 -10.83 -18.12
N TYR A 154 1.64 -10.11 -19.24
CA TYR A 154 0.64 -10.40 -20.27
C TYR A 154 1.02 -11.56 -21.18
N LEU A 155 2.32 -11.82 -21.41
CA LEU A 155 2.81 -12.93 -22.24
C LEU A 155 2.40 -14.31 -21.73
N ARG A 156 2.01 -14.44 -20.45
CA ARG A 156 1.45 -15.69 -19.91
C ARG A 156 0.11 -16.08 -20.55
N HIS A 157 -0.60 -15.12 -21.15
CA HIS A 157 -1.90 -15.32 -21.78
C HIS A 157 -1.74 -15.65 -23.26
N LYS A 158 -1.69 -16.94 -23.60
CA LYS A 158 -1.46 -17.42 -24.98
C LYS A 158 -2.46 -16.91 -26.01
N GLY A 159 -3.67 -16.54 -25.60
CA GLY A 159 -4.71 -15.97 -26.48
C GLY A 159 -4.53 -14.48 -26.79
N MET A 160 -3.59 -13.79 -26.12
CA MET A 160 -3.35 -12.37 -26.29
C MET A 160 -2.18 -12.14 -27.24
N SER A 161 -2.40 -11.32 -28.28
CA SER A 161 -1.32 -10.83 -29.14
C SER A 161 -0.78 -9.51 -28.61
N ILE A 162 0.55 -9.37 -28.63
CA ILE A 162 1.24 -8.16 -28.19
C ILE A 162 1.92 -7.54 -29.40
N TYR A 163 1.61 -6.28 -29.67
CA TYR A 163 2.22 -5.49 -30.73
C TYR A 163 2.91 -4.28 -30.13
N ILE A 164 4.21 -4.15 -30.38
CA ILE A 164 5.07 -3.11 -29.79
C ILE A 164 5.53 -2.18 -30.91
N LEU A 165 5.21 -0.89 -30.77
CA LEU A 165 5.78 0.17 -31.59
C LEU A 165 7.02 0.72 -30.87
N ASP A 166 8.20 0.37 -31.37
CA ASP A 166 9.48 0.68 -30.72
C ASP A 166 10.36 1.62 -31.56
N PRO A 167 10.03 2.92 -31.63
CA PRO A 167 10.81 3.88 -32.43
C PRO A 167 12.21 4.14 -31.86
N GLN A 168 12.44 3.86 -30.57
CA GLN A 168 13.74 4.07 -29.91
C GLN A 168 14.61 2.80 -29.87
N GLY A 169 14.07 1.66 -30.32
CA GLY A 169 14.76 0.37 -30.29
C GLY A 169 14.98 -0.20 -28.88
N GLU A 170 14.30 0.34 -27.87
CA GLU A 170 14.50 -0.05 -26.46
C GLU A 170 14.04 -1.48 -26.18
N PHE A 171 13.07 -1.99 -26.93
CA PHE A 171 12.58 -3.37 -26.82
C PHE A 171 13.37 -4.29 -27.75
N SER A 172 13.61 -3.90 -29.00
CA SER A 172 14.24 -4.80 -29.98
C SER A 172 15.71 -5.11 -29.69
N THR A 173 16.46 -4.14 -29.15
CA THR A 173 17.91 -4.29 -28.92
C THR A 173 18.26 -5.14 -27.71
N GLU A 174 17.35 -5.30 -26.75
CA GLU A 174 17.56 -6.12 -25.55
C GLU A 174 17.33 -7.62 -25.79
N PHE A 175 16.64 -8.00 -26.87
CA PHE A 175 16.34 -9.40 -27.22
C PHE A 175 17.21 -9.95 -28.38
N SER A 176 18.22 -9.19 -28.84
CA SER A 176 19.23 -9.64 -29.83
C SER A 176 20.50 -10.08 -29.12
#